data_AF-A0A3M0IM76-F1
#
_entry.id   AF-A0A3M0IM76-F1
#
_cell.length_a   1.000
_cell.length_b   1.000
_cell.length_c   1.000
_cell.angle_alpha   90.00
_cell.angle_beta   90.00
_cell.angle_gamma   90.00
#
_symmetry.space_group_name_H-M   'P 1'
#
loop_
_entity.id
_entity.type
_entity.pdbx_description
1 polymer ?
#
loop_
_entity_poly.entity_id
_entity_poly.type
_entity_poly.pdbx_seq_one_letter_code
_entity_poly.pdbx_strand_id
1 'polypeptide(L)'
;MINLQFSLVETLWKSFWRCSGDSEAALTQAIRNFAKSLESWLGNAMVSMPEEMVRVKAAAAGAFAQTLRRYTSLKHLAQAARAVLQNTAQISQMLSDLNRVDFANVQEQAAWVCRCEARVVQRLEQDFKATLGQQHSLEQWAAWLDAVVGRVLRPAPGHARPAPAPPSSSCSSGPSTGEGPLPKKPPRGLLCDP
;
A
#
# COMPACT_ATOMS: atom_id res chain seq x y z
N MET A 1 -37.08 -1.68 1.89
CA MET A 1 -36.22 -0.59 2.42
C MET A 1 -34.82 -1.15 2.59
N ILE A 2 -33.89 -0.85 1.67
CA ILE A 2 -32.50 -1.34 1.76
C ILE A 2 -31.75 -0.38 2.69
N ASN A 3 -31.50 -0.81 3.93
CA ASN A 3 -30.74 -0.03 4.89
C ASN A 3 -29.25 -0.14 4.52
N LEU A 4 -28.79 0.72 3.62
CA LEU A 4 -27.38 0.88 3.28
C LEU A 4 -26.68 1.46 4.51
N GLN A 5 -26.19 0.59 5.38
CA GLN A 5 -25.47 0.93 6.61
C GLN A 5 -24.11 1.55 6.24
N PHE A 6 -24.13 2.81 5.82
CA PHE A 6 -22.94 3.61 5.55
C PHE A 6 -22.05 3.70 6.80
N SER A 7 -22.66 3.69 7.99
CA SER A 7 -22.00 3.53 9.28
C SER A 7 -21.15 2.26 9.38
N LEU A 8 -21.64 1.14 8.83
CA LEU A 8 -20.89 -0.11 8.78
C LEU A 8 -19.69 0.06 7.83
N VAL A 9 -19.87 0.60 6.63
CA VAL A 9 -18.76 0.83 5.68
C VAL A 9 -17.67 1.72 6.28
N GLU A 10 -18.06 2.79 6.95
CA GLU A 10 -17.13 3.71 7.60
C GLU A 10 -16.40 3.06 8.78
N THR A 11 -17.10 2.24 9.57
CA THR A 11 -16.50 1.44 10.67
C THR A 11 -15.55 0.37 10.13
N LEU A 12 -15.94 -0.34 9.07
CA LEU A 12 -15.12 -1.33 8.38
C LEU A 12 -13.85 -0.68 7.81
N TRP A 13 -13.96 0.51 7.21
CA TRP A 13 -12.82 1.26 6.66
C TRP A 13 -11.85 1.70 7.76
N LYS A 14 -12.36 2.28 8.86
CA LYS A 14 -11.53 2.74 9.97
C LYS A 14 -10.84 1.57 10.70
N SER A 15 -11.53 0.44 10.87
CA SER A 15 -10.96 -0.77 11.48
C SER A 15 -10.00 -1.52 10.55
N PHE A 16 -10.21 -1.46 9.23
CA PHE A 16 -9.31 -2.09 8.25
C PHE A 16 -7.89 -1.51 8.31
N TRP A 17 -7.77 -0.21 8.59
CA TRP A 17 -6.48 0.49 8.72
C TRP A 17 -5.91 0.51 10.16
N ARG A 18 -6.72 0.21 11.19
CA ARG A 18 -6.32 0.28 12.61
C ARG A 18 -6.35 -1.11 13.26
N CYS A 19 -5.27 -1.85 13.08
CA CYS A 19 -4.73 -2.92 13.95
C CYS A 19 -5.41 -4.30 14.10
N SER A 20 -4.54 -5.29 13.83
CA SER A 20 -4.28 -6.64 14.36
C SER A 20 -5.14 -7.21 15.50
N GLY A 21 -5.93 -8.25 15.19
CA GLY A 21 -6.59 -9.15 16.17
C GLY A 21 -7.59 -10.11 15.50
N ASP A 22 -8.11 -11.12 16.22
CA ASP A 22 -9.03 -12.17 15.72
C ASP A 22 -10.27 -11.66 14.94
N SER A 23 -10.64 -10.38 15.13
CA SER A 23 -11.67 -9.69 14.36
C SER A 23 -11.32 -9.49 12.87
N GLU A 24 -10.04 -9.65 12.50
CA GLU A 24 -9.50 -9.33 11.17
C GLU A 24 -10.03 -10.25 10.06
N ALA A 25 -10.21 -11.54 10.35
CA ALA A 25 -10.72 -12.53 9.38
C ALA A 25 -12.22 -12.31 9.12
N ALA A 26 -13.01 -12.12 10.18
CA ALA A 26 -14.44 -11.82 10.09
C ALA A 26 -14.69 -10.50 9.35
N LEU A 27 -13.90 -9.47 9.66
CA LEU A 27 -13.93 -8.17 8.98
C LEU A 27 -13.65 -8.30 7.49
N THR A 28 -12.60 -9.04 7.13
CA THR A 28 -12.23 -9.26 5.72
C THR A 28 -13.33 -10.01 4.97
N GLN A 29 -13.98 -10.98 5.62
CA GLN A 29 -15.13 -11.68 5.03
C GLN A 29 -16.33 -10.75 4.82
N ALA A 30 -16.64 -9.88 5.78
CA ALA A 30 -17.72 -8.91 5.67
C ALA A 30 -17.48 -7.94 4.50
N ILE A 31 -16.25 -7.42 4.35
CA ILE A 31 -15.87 -6.55 3.23
C ILE A 31 -16.02 -7.27 1.89
N ARG A 32 -15.58 -8.54 1.79
CA ARG A 32 -15.74 -9.35 0.57
C ARG A 32 -17.21 -9.56 0.21
N ASN A 33 -18.05 -9.84 1.19
CA ASN A 33 -19.49 -10.02 0.98
C ASN A 33 -20.17 -8.72 0.54
N PHE A 34 -19.84 -7.59 1.20
CA PHE A 34 -20.30 -6.27 0.80
C PHE A 34 -19.92 -5.95 -0.65
N ALA A 35 -18.65 -6.14 -1.02
CA ALA A 35 -18.17 -5.88 -2.37
C ALA A 35 -18.86 -6.77 -3.42
N LYS A 36 -19.23 -8.02 -3.10
CA LYS A 36 -19.98 -8.89 -4.01
C LYS A 36 -21.41 -8.40 -4.26
N SER A 37 -22.08 -7.89 -3.23
CA SER A 37 -23.50 -7.53 -3.31
C SER A 37 -23.76 -6.08 -3.72
N LEU A 38 -22.76 -5.20 -3.63
CA LEU A 38 -22.90 -3.74 -3.83
C LEU A 38 -23.56 -3.38 -5.18
N GLU A 39 -23.10 -3.97 -6.29
CA GLU A 39 -23.63 -3.67 -7.62
C GLU A 39 -25.11 -4.09 -7.75
N SER A 40 -25.47 -5.25 -7.22
CA SER A 40 -26.86 -5.74 -7.22
C SER A 40 -27.77 -4.87 -6.35
N TRP A 41 -27.32 -4.48 -5.15
CA TRP A 41 -28.07 -3.59 -4.28
C TRP A 41 -28.31 -2.23 -4.92
N LEU A 42 -27.29 -1.68 -5.59
CA LEU A 42 -27.41 -0.41 -6.30
C LEU A 42 -28.37 -0.53 -7.50
N GLY A 43 -28.26 -1.61 -8.29
CA GLY A 43 -29.17 -1.87 -9.42
C GLY A 43 -30.63 -1.93 -8.98
N ASN A 44 -30.92 -2.67 -7.91
CA ASN A 44 -32.27 -2.77 -7.35
C ASN A 44 -32.81 -1.44 -6.81
N ALA A 45 -31.95 -0.60 -6.22
CA ALA A 45 -32.34 0.71 -5.71
C ALA A 45 -32.62 1.74 -6.82
N MET A 46 -32.16 1.48 -8.05
CA MET A 46 -32.23 2.42 -9.18
C MET A 46 -33.14 1.96 -10.32
N VAL A 47 -33.97 0.94 -10.13
CA VAL A 47 -34.86 0.37 -11.17
C VAL A 47 -35.74 1.40 -11.88
N SER A 48 -36.14 2.48 -11.21
CA SER A 48 -37.00 3.54 -11.78
C SER A 48 -36.23 4.78 -12.25
N MET A 49 -34.90 4.71 -12.35
CA MET A 49 -34.05 5.82 -12.75
C MET A 49 -33.63 5.72 -14.23
N PRO A 50 -33.31 6.83 -14.90
CA PRO A 50 -32.80 6.80 -16.28
C PRO A 50 -31.54 5.94 -16.42
N GLU A 51 -31.49 5.10 -17.46
CA GLU A 51 -30.43 4.11 -17.67
C GLU A 51 -29.02 4.70 -17.62
N GLU A 52 -28.81 5.88 -18.21
CA GLU A 52 -27.51 6.54 -18.22
C GLU A 52 -27.03 6.90 -16.81
N MET A 53 -27.93 7.30 -15.92
CA MET A 53 -27.61 7.57 -14.52
C MET A 53 -27.24 6.29 -13.77
N VAL A 54 -27.97 5.20 -14.03
CA VAL A 54 -27.69 3.87 -13.47
C VAL A 54 -26.31 3.41 -13.92
N ARG A 55 -25.99 3.54 -15.21
CA ARG A 55 -24.73 3.12 -15.82
C ARG A 55 -23.52 3.75 -15.15
N VAL A 56 -23.53 5.09 -14.97
CA VAL A 56 -22.40 5.82 -14.37
C VAL A 56 -22.21 5.41 -12.90
N LYS A 57 -23.28 5.31 -12.12
CA LYS A 57 -23.20 4.90 -10.71
C LYS A 57 -22.79 3.43 -10.56
N ALA A 58 -23.28 2.54 -11.42
CA ALA A 58 -22.88 1.13 -11.45
C ALA A 58 -21.40 0.98 -11.79
N ALA A 59 -20.87 1.76 -12.74
CA ALA A 59 -19.44 1.77 -13.05
C ALA A 59 -18.58 2.19 -11.84
N ALA A 60 -18.97 3.26 -11.14
CA ALA A 60 -18.28 3.71 -9.93
C ALA A 60 -18.36 2.66 -8.80
N ALA A 61 -19.54 2.08 -8.57
CA ALA A 61 -19.74 1.04 -7.57
C ALA A 61 -18.94 -0.23 -7.90
N GLY A 62 -18.87 -0.62 -9.18
CA GLY A 62 -18.04 -1.71 -9.66
C GLY A 62 -16.56 -1.43 -9.43
N ALA A 63 -16.07 -0.24 -9.78
CA ALA A 63 -14.68 0.14 -9.51
C ALA A 63 -14.34 0.11 -8.01
N PHE A 64 -15.24 0.57 -7.15
CA PHE A 64 -15.09 0.51 -5.71
C PHE A 64 -15.08 -0.93 -5.19
N ALA A 65 -16.03 -1.77 -5.62
CA ALA A 65 -16.09 -3.18 -5.28
C ALA A 65 -14.82 -3.93 -5.70
N GLN A 66 -14.31 -3.67 -6.91
CA GLN A 66 -13.06 -4.26 -7.38
C GLN A 66 -11.87 -3.81 -6.54
N THR A 67 -11.82 -2.54 -6.15
CA THR A 67 -10.77 -2.02 -5.26
C THR A 67 -10.77 -2.73 -3.91
N LEU A 68 -11.95 -2.92 -3.30
CA LEU A 68 -12.09 -3.70 -2.06
C LEU A 68 -11.62 -5.14 -2.24
N ARG A 69 -12.02 -5.81 -3.32
CA ARG A 69 -11.57 -7.19 -3.62
C ARG A 69 -10.04 -7.26 -3.74
N ARG A 70 -9.42 -6.35 -4.49
CA ARG A 70 -7.95 -6.26 -4.62
C ARG A 70 -7.26 -6.08 -3.27
N TYR A 71 -7.75 -5.18 -2.42
CA TYR A 71 -7.15 -4.96 -1.09
C TYR A 71 -7.33 -6.17 -0.16
N THR A 72 -8.48 -6.83 -0.17
CA THR A 72 -8.67 -8.05 0.64
C THR A 72 -7.77 -9.20 0.16
N SER A 73 -7.60 -9.39 -1.14
CA SER A 73 -6.64 -10.36 -1.69
C SER A 73 -5.21 -10.02 -1.30
N LEU A 74 -4.81 -8.74 -1.40
CA LEU A 74 -3.47 -8.29 -1.00
C LEU A 74 -3.21 -8.54 0.50
N LYS A 75 -4.21 -8.32 1.35
CA LYS A 75 -4.13 -8.58 2.78
C LYS A 75 -3.85 -10.06 3.07
N HIS A 76 -4.55 -10.97 2.39
CA HIS A 76 -4.29 -12.40 2.53
C HIS A 76 -2.89 -12.80 2.05
N LEU A 77 -2.43 -12.23 0.94
CA LEU A 77 -1.05 -12.45 0.47
C LEU A 77 -0.02 -11.99 1.51
N ALA A 78 -0.22 -10.80 2.11
CA ALA A 78 0.64 -10.30 3.17
C ALA A 78 0.62 -11.22 4.40
N GLN A 79 -0.53 -11.75 4.80
CA GLN A 79 -0.63 -12.70 5.91
C GLN A 79 0.10 -14.02 5.60
N ALA A 80 -0.08 -14.57 4.40
CA ALA A 80 0.62 -15.77 3.97
C ALA A 80 2.15 -15.56 3.99
N ALA A 81 2.61 -14.41 3.49
CA ALA A 81 4.02 -14.05 3.54
C ALA A 81 4.53 -13.93 4.99
N ARG A 82 3.79 -13.26 5.89
CA ARG A 82 4.15 -13.16 7.32
C ARG A 82 4.27 -14.53 7.98
N ALA A 83 3.34 -15.45 7.70
CA ALA A 83 3.37 -16.80 8.27
C ALA A 83 4.64 -17.57 7.86
N VAL A 84 5.10 -17.41 6.62
CA VAL A 84 6.37 -17.98 6.14
C VAL A 84 7.56 -17.29 6.82
N LEU A 85 7.57 -15.96 6.89
CA LEU A 85 8.69 -15.19 7.45
C LEU A 85 8.86 -15.39 8.97
N GLN A 86 7.79 -15.71 9.69
CA GLN A 86 7.83 -16.04 11.12
C GLN A 86 8.22 -17.49 11.39
N ASN A 87 8.30 -18.34 10.36
CA ASN A 87 8.68 -19.73 10.48
C ASN A 87 10.21 -19.91 10.36
N THR A 88 10.89 -19.87 11.51
CA THR A 88 12.36 -20.01 11.60
C THR A 88 12.92 -21.25 10.91
N ALA A 89 12.20 -22.38 10.95
CA ALA A 89 12.64 -23.62 10.32
C ALA A 89 12.59 -23.52 8.80
N GLN A 90 11.52 -22.95 8.24
CA GLN A 90 11.41 -22.70 6.80
C GLN A 90 12.47 -21.69 6.33
N ILE A 91 12.70 -20.61 7.09
CA ILE A 91 13.71 -19.60 6.75
C ILE A 91 15.12 -20.19 6.75
N SER A 92 15.47 -20.98 7.77
CA SER A 92 16.75 -21.68 7.84
C SER A 92 16.94 -22.64 6.66
N GLN A 93 15.89 -23.37 6.28
CA GLN A 93 15.92 -24.26 5.12
C GLN A 93 16.12 -23.47 3.82
N MET A 94 15.37 -22.37 3.61
CA MET A 94 15.54 -21.49 2.45
C MET A 94 16.96 -20.94 2.34
N LEU A 95 17.59 -20.57 3.47
CA LEU A 95 18.96 -20.08 3.48
C LEU A 95 19.97 -21.19 3.11
N SER A 96 19.75 -22.41 3.60
CA SER A 96 20.54 -23.59 3.24
C SER A 96 20.44 -23.90 1.74
N ASP A 97 19.23 -23.88 1.19
CA ASP A 97 18.98 -24.10 -0.24
C ASP A 97 19.66 -23.02 -1.09
N LEU A 98 19.61 -21.76 -0.65
CA LEU A 98 20.26 -20.65 -1.33
C LEU A 98 21.80 -20.76 -1.30
N ASN A 99 22.38 -21.28 -0.23
CA ASN A 99 23.83 -21.50 -0.12
C ASN A 99 24.34 -22.62 -1.04
N ARG A 100 23.44 -23.49 -1.54
CA ARG A 100 23.79 -24.54 -2.51
C ARG A 100 23.77 -24.06 -3.97
N VAL A 101 23.27 -22.86 -4.22
CA VAL A 101 23.21 -22.27 -5.57
C VAL A 101 24.61 -21.82 -5.99
N ASP A 102 25.04 -22.21 -7.19
CA ASP A 102 26.27 -21.74 -7.80
C ASP A 102 26.08 -20.33 -8.40
N PHE A 103 26.34 -19.32 -7.56
CA PHE A 103 26.25 -17.92 -7.98
C PHE A 103 27.34 -17.48 -8.96
N ALA A 104 28.45 -18.21 -9.08
CA ALA A 104 29.46 -17.91 -10.10
C ALA A 104 28.90 -18.19 -11.50
N ASN A 105 28.27 -19.36 -11.68
CA ASN A 105 27.59 -19.69 -12.92
C ASN A 105 26.40 -18.75 -13.20
N VAL A 106 25.60 -18.38 -12.19
CA VAL A 106 24.50 -17.40 -12.36
C VAL A 106 25.04 -16.05 -12.83
N GLN A 107 26.16 -15.58 -12.28
CA GLN A 107 26.81 -14.33 -12.69
C GLN A 107 27.26 -14.37 -14.14
N GLU A 108 27.94 -15.44 -14.56
CA GLU A 108 28.39 -15.61 -15.94
C GLU A 108 27.21 -15.61 -16.93
N GLN A 109 26.14 -16.35 -16.61
CA GLN A 109 24.95 -16.40 -17.45
C GLN A 109 24.22 -15.05 -17.53
N ALA A 110 24.08 -14.34 -16.40
CA ALA A 110 23.46 -13.02 -16.38
C ALA A 110 24.29 -11.98 -17.17
N ALA A 111 25.61 -12.06 -17.10
CA ALA A 111 26.50 -11.23 -17.91
C ALA A 111 26.33 -11.51 -19.42
N TRP A 112 26.19 -12.79 -19.80
CA TRP A 112 26.03 -13.17 -21.20
C TRP A 112 24.66 -12.76 -21.77
N VAL A 113 23.57 -12.96 -21.01
CA VAL A 113 22.20 -12.72 -21.49
C VAL A 113 21.83 -11.24 -21.49
N CYS A 114 22.06 -10.53 -20.39
CA CYS A 114 21.57 -9.16 -20.21
C CYS A 114 22.68 -8.15 -19.85
N ARG A 115 23.95 -8.54 -19.97
CA ARG A 115 25.11 -7.71 -19.58
C ARG A 115 25.02 -7.22 -18.15
N CYS A 116 24.46 -8.07 -17.26
CA CYS A 116 24.40 -7.76 -15.84
C CYS A 116 25.81 -7.73 -15.26
N GLU A 117 26.14 -6.67 -14.53
CA GLU A 117 27.42 -6.56 -13.84
C GLU A 117 27.47 -7.59 -12.70
N ALA A 118 28.55 -8.39 -12.63
CA ALA A 118 28.73 -9.40 -11.57
C ALA A 118 28.57 -8.82 -10.16
N ARG A 119 29.01 -7.57 -9.94
CA ARG A 119 28.85 -6.87 -8.65
C ARG A 119 27.39 -6.63 -8.26
N VAL A 120 26.48 -6.49 -9.21
CA VAL A 120 25.04 -6.35 -8.92
C VAL A 120 24.51 -7.66 -8.38
N VAL A 121 24.79 -8.77 -9.07
CA VAL A 121 24.35 -10.11 -8.64
C VAL A 121 24.95 -10.47 -7.27
N GLN A 122 26.25 -10.25 -7.08
CA GLN A 122 26.92 -10.50 -5.80
C GLN A 122 26.32 -9.68 -4.64
N ARG A 123 26.04 -8.40 -4.85
CA ARG A 123 25.40 -7.55 -3.83
C ARG A 123 23.98 -8.02 -3.52
N LEU A 124 23.19 -8.34 -4.54
CA LEU A 124 21.82 -8.84 -4.34
C LEU A 124 21.79 -10.16 -3.60
N GLU A 125 22.70 -11.08 -3.92
CA GLU A 125 22.88 -12.33 -3.18
C GLU A 125 23.22 -12.07 -1.71
N GLN A 126 24.25 -11.25 -1.46
CA GLN A 126 24.73 -10.98 -0.10
C GLN A 126 23.65 -10.28 0.74
N ASP A 127 23.00 -9.26 0.17
CA ASP A 127 21.92 -8.53 0.83
C ASP A 127 20.71 -9.46 1.10
N PHE A 128 20.36 -10.33 0.15
CA PHE A 128 19.26 -11.29 0.34
C PHE A 128 19.58 -12.30 1.44
N LYS A 129 20.80 -12.86 1.47
CA LYS A 129 21.25 -13.78 2.54
C LYS A 129 21.22 -13.11 3.91
N ALA A 130 21.70 -11.86 4.00
CA ALA A 130 21.65 -11.09 5.23
C ALA A 130 20.20 -10.83 5.68
N THR A 131 19.34 -10.45 4.74
CA THR A 131 17.91 -10.17 5.01
C THR A 131 17.16 -11.44 5.42
N LEU A 132 17.51 -12.58 4.83
CA LEU A 132 16.90 -13.87 5.21
C LEU A 132 17.38 -14.34 6.59
N GLY A 133 18.67 -14.15 6.91
CA GLY A 133 19.24 -14.57 8.19
C GLY A 133 18.81 -13.75 9.40
N GLN A 134 18.45 -12.47 9.22
CA GLN A 134 18.07 -11.55 10.31
C GLN A 134 16.59 -11.63 10.73
N GLN A 135 15.80 -12.54 10.14
CA GLN A 135 14.35 -12.69 10.42
C GLN A 135 13.55 -11.39 10.30
N HIS A 136 13.79 -10.64 9.22
CA HIS A 136 13.10 -9.38 8.98
C HIS A 136 11.57 -9.53 8.87
N SER A 137 10.86 -8.51 9.33
CA SER A 137 9.40 -8.39 9.15
C SER A 137 9.04 -8.18 7.68
N LEU A 138 7.79 -8.44 7.30
CA LEU A 138 7.30 -8.23 5.94
C LEU A 138 7.54 -6.79 5.45
N GLU A 139 7.38 -5.81 6.33
CA GLU A 139 7.58 -4.40 6.03
C GLU A 139 9.04 -4.08 5.75
N GLN A 140 9.96 -4.71 6.49
CA GLN A 140 11.40 -4.60 6.23
C GLN A 140 11.79 -5.27 4.90
N TRP A 141 11.19 -6.42 4.58
CA TRP A 141 11.34 -7.06 3.26
C TRP A 141 10.83 -6.17 2.12
N ALA A 142 9.68 -5.51 2.31
CA ALA A 142 9.14 -4.57 1.33
C ALA A 142 10.06 -3.37 1.12
N ALA A 143 10.63 -2.81 2.20
CA ALA A 143 11.59 -1.72 2.11
C ALA A 143 12.89 -2.13 1.39
N TRP A 144 13.39 -3.34 1.67
CA TRP A 144 14.55 -3.89 0.96
C TRP A 144 14.26 -4.07 -0.53
N LEU A 145 13.09 -4.63 -0.89
CA LEU A 145 12.64 -4.78 -2.28
C LEU A 145 12.52 -3.42 -2.99
N ASP A 146 11.94 -2.39 -2.35
CA ASP A 146 11.87 -1.03 -2.91
C ASP A 146 13.27 -0.46 -3.19
N ALA A 147 14.22 -0.68 -2.27
CA ALA A 147 15.61 -0.27 -2.45
C ALA A 147 16.32 -1.05 -3.58
N VAL A 148 16.02 -2.34 -3.77
CA VAL A 148 16.53 -3.12 -4.90
C VAL A 148 15.96 -2.59 -6.22
N VAL A 149 14.65 -2.36 -6.28
CA VAL A 149 13.98 -1.80 -7.45
C VAL A 149 14.56 -0.44 -7.82
N GLY A 150 14.72 0.47 -6.85
CA GLY A 150 15.30 1.79 -7.10
C GLY A 150 16.77 1.76 -7.55
N ARG A 151 17.52 0.71 -7.20
CA ARG A 151 18.91 0.52 -7.64
C ARG A 151 19.01 -0.10 -9.04
N VAL A 152 18.16 -1.09 -9.35
CA VAL A 152 18.26 -1.90 -10.56
C VAL A 152 17.43 -1.34 -11.70
N LEU A 153 16.24 -0.81 -11.41
CA LEU A 153 15.37 -0.20 -12.41
C LEU A 153 15.68 1.31 -12.48
N ARG A 154 16.15 1.77 -13.64
CA ARG A 154 16.20 3.22 -13.90
C ARG A 154 14.78 3.79 -13.85
N PRO A 155 14.58 5.02 -13.30
CA PRO A 155 13.31 5.70 -13.43
C PRO A 155 12.93 5.76 -14.91
N ALA A 156 11.75 5.26 -15.27
CA ALA A 156 11.23 5.46 -16.61
C ALA A 156 11.20 6.98 -16.88
N PRO A 157 11.68 7.46 -18.04
CA PRO A 157 11.56 8.87 -18.37
C PRO A 157 10.07 9.26 -18.34
N GLY A 158 9.64 9.99 -17.31
CA GLY A 158 8.27 10.48 -17.13
C GLY A 158 7.53 10.09 -15.84
N HIS A 159 8.03 9.19 -14.99
CA HIS A 159 7.38 8.85 -13.72
C HIS A 159 8.24 9.28 -12.53
N ALA A 160 8.13 10.55 -12.14
CA ALA A 160 8.69 11.03 -10.88
C ALA A 160 7.95 10.37 -9.71
N ARG A 161 8.70 9.68 -8.84
CA ARG A 161 8.15 9.09 -7.61
C ARG A 161 7.69 10.23 -6.68
N PRO A 162 6.43 10.23 -6.20
CA PRO A 162 6.03 11.20 -5.20
C PRO A 162 6.91 11.02 -3.95
N ALA A 163 7.46 12.12 -3.45
CA ALA A 163 8.29 12.12 -2.26
C ALA A 163 7.49 11.56 -1.06
N PRO A 164 8.13 10.82 -0.15
CA PRO A 164 7.47 10.39 1.07
C PRO A 164 6.96 11.61 1.84
N ALA A 165 5.68 11.58 2.24
CA ALA A 165 5.08 12.65 3.02
C ALA A 165 5.89 12.85 4.32
N PRO A 166 6.17 14.09 4.73
CA PRO A 166 6.84 14.34 6.00
C PRO A 166 6.00 13.77 7.16
N PRO A 167 6.65 13.29 8.24
CA PRO A 167 5.93 12.84 9.41
C PRO A 167 5.06 13.98 9.94
N SER A 168 3.76 13.73 10.08
CA SER A 168 2.82 14.68 10.67
C SER A 168 3.32 15.06 12.05
N SER A 169 3.82 16.28 12.21
CA SER A 169 4.04 16.88 13.52
C SER A 169 2.73 16.82 14.29
N SER A 170 2.73 16.10 15.40
CA SER A 170 1.65 16.06 16.37
C SER A 170 1.21 17.48 16.71
N CYS A 171 -0.05 17.82 16.41
CA CYS A 171 -0.69 19.00 16.96
C CYS A 171 -0.81 18.82 18.47
N SER A 172 0.15 19.36 19.22
CA SER A 172 0.04 19.53 20.67
C SER A 172 -0.74 20.82 20.93
N SER A 173 -1.99 20.67 21.34
CA SER A 173 -2.84 21.76 21.82
C SER A 173 -2.23 22.37 23.09
N GLY A 174 -1.67 23.57 23.00
CA GLY A 174 -1.34 24.41 24.16
C GLY A 174 -2.56 25.25 24.59
N PRO A 175 -2.68 25.66 25.87
CA PRO A 175 -3.86 26.34 26.36
C PRO A 175 -3.89 27.83 25.96
N SER A 176 -5.05 28.29 25.50
CA SER A 176 -5.37 29.69 25.19
C SER A 176 -5.28 30.59 26.42
N THR A 177 -4.59 31.72 26.29
CA THR A 177 -4.79 32.90 27.15
C THR A 177 -4.66 34.19 26.33
N GLY A 178 -5.63 35.10 26.48
CA GLY A 178 -5.44 36.55 26.32
C GLY A 178 -6.03 37.24 25.07
N GLU A 179 -7.19 37.89 25.24
CA GLU A 179 -7.81 38.90 24.36
C GLU A 179 -6.87 40.11 24.13
N GLY A 180 -6.68 40.60 22.88
CA GLY A 180 -7.40 41.71 22.24
C GLY A 180 -6.41 42.79 21.70
N PRO A 181 -6.80 43.84 20.96
CA PRO A 181 -7.65 43.92 19.76
C PRO A 181 -6.94 44.60 18.53
N LEU A 182 -7.41 44.31 17.31
CA LEU A 182 -7.19 45.12 16.08
C LEU A 182 -8.10 46.37 16.12
N PRO A 183 -7.85 47.50 15.39
CA PRO A 183 -7.70 47.48 13.91
C PRO A 183 -6.88 48.63 13.26
N LYS A 184 -6.55 48.47 11.95
CA LYS A 184 -6.81 49.44 10.84
C LYS A 184 -5.96 49.12 9.58
N LYS A 185 -6.63 48.91 8.44
CA LYS A 185 -6.13 49.04 7.05
C LYS A 185 -6.43 50.48 6.56
N PRO A 186 -6.00 50.94 5.36
CA PRO A 186 -4.76 50.74 4.57
C PRO A 186 -4.14 52.14 4.18
N PRO A 187 -3.19 52.28 3.23
CA PRO A 187 -3.56 52.39 1.81
C PRO A 187 -2.57 51.74 0.80
N ARG A 188 -3.01 51.81 -0.45
CA ARG A 188 -2.50 51.27 -1.72
C ARG A 188 -1.07 51.69 -2.10
N GLY A 189 -0.38 50.82 -2.85
CA GLY A 189 0.51 51.19 -3.96
C GLY A 189 1.94 50.68 -3.88
N LEU A 190 2.52 50.39 -5.07
CA LEU A 190 3.88 49.87 -5.41
C LEU A 190 3.92 48.33 -5.41
N LEU A 191 3.74 47.62 -6.53
CA LEU A 191 4.42 47.63 -7.84
C LEU A 191 5.95 47.46 -7.70
N CYS A 192 6.43 46.25 -7.99
CA CYS A 192 7.54 45.94 -8.92
C CYS A 192 7.86 44.43 -8.88
N ASP A 193 7.56 43.73 -9.99
CA ASP A 193 8.37 42.63 -10.54
C ASP A 193 9.67 43.22 -11.15
N PRO A 194 10.69 42.44 -11.53
CA PRO A 194 10.76 40.97 -11.60
C PRO A 194 11.78 40.32 -10.65
#